data_AF-A0A815ZSG1-F1
#
_entry.id   AF-A0A815ZSG1-F1
#
_cell.length_a   1.000
_cell.length_b   1.000
_cell.length_c   1.000
_cell.angle_alpha   90.00
_cell.angle_beta   90.00
_cell.angle_gamma   90.00
#
_symmetry.space_group_name_H-M   'P 1'
#
loop_
_entity.id
_entity.type
_entity.pdbx_description
1 polymer ?
#
loop_
_entity_poly.entity_id
_entity_poly.type
_entity_poly.pdbx_seq_one_letter_code
_entity_poly.pdbx_strand_id
1 'polypeptide(L)'
;MIACVYCYLLQVLSRFIYIIFSSDHRRLSSLKIHWCAIGIVWIVIFALPLPALLTNDIYFREGFLCWVPKRAMLHTIYIVIAYYTLPTVLIIVIYVIVNVRMHSTSNEASAIGRRTRRVRHLEIFRNIMISFSIYFLGGVPYMLFMITNVELLYTMGVISVTVAITTEKLCAIYIHREIRAAVKKTICQRRIQVMPLGRNVATIHG
;
A
#
# COMPACT_ATOMS: atom_id res chain seq x y z
N MET A 1 0.62 9.66 -4.58
CA MET A 1 1.60 8.63 -5.01
C MET A 1 2.56 8.24 -3.89
N ILE A 2 3.32 9.20 -3.33
CA ILE A 2 4.33 8.99 -2.27
C ILE A 2 3.78 8.17 -1.09
N ALA A 3 2.69 8.66 -0.49
CA ALA A 3 2.10 8.01 0.67
C ALA A 3 1.71 6.55 0.41
N CYS A 4 1.19 6.24 -0.78
CA CYS A 4 0.82 4.87 -1.15
C CYS A 4 2.05 3.95 -1.22
N VAL A 5 3.12 4.40 -1.88
CA VAL A 5 4.37 3.63 -2.01
C VAL A 5 5.02 3.39 -0.65
N TYR A 6 5.09 4.43 0.19
CA TYR A 6 5.63 4.31 1.55
C TYR A 6 4.74 3.47 2.48
N CYS A 7 3.42 3.46 2.27
CA CYS A 7 2.51 2.54 2.95
C CYS A 7 2.79 1.08 2.56
N TYR A 8 3.08 0.78 1.29
CA TYR A 8 3.49 -0.56 0.88
C TYR A 8 4.85 -0.94 1.47
N LEU A 9 5.82 -0.01 1.48
CA LEU A 9 7.12 -0.23 2.12
C LEU A 9 6.93 -0.55 3.60
N LEU A 10 6.08 0.19 4.31
CA LEU A 10 5.74 -0.06 5.71
C LEU A 10 5.07 -1.43 5.91
N GLN A 11 4.13 -1.81 5.04
CA GLN A 11 3.48 -3.13 5.10
C GLN A 11 4.50 -4.26 4.93
N VAL A 12 5.40 -4.13 3.96
CA VAL A 12 6.44 -5.11 3.67
C VAL A 12 7.47 -5.18 4.80
N LEU A 13 7.89 -4.02 5.34
CA LEU A 13 8.81 -3.92 6.48
C LEU A 13 8.21 -4.50 7.77
N SER A 14 6.94 -4.19 8.05
CA SER A 14 6.19 -4.76 9.16
C SER A 14 6.19 -6.29 9.12
N ARG A 15 5.93 -6.87 7.93
CA ARG A 15 5.98 -8.32 7.72
C ARG A 15 7.39 -8.88 7.81
N PHE A 16 8.40 -8.16 7.34
CA PHE A 16 9.80 -8.54 7.47
C PHE A 16 10.23 -8.64 8.93
N ILE A 17 9.93 -7.60 9.73
CA ILE A 17 10.21 -7.59 11.17
C ILE A 17 9.52 -8.78 11.83
N TYR A 18 8.25 -9.03 11.46
CA TYR A 18 7.51 -10.16 11.97
C TYR A 18 8.15 -11.52 11.62
N ILE A 19 8.53 -11.75 10.36
CA ILE A 19 9.04 -13.06 9.91
C ILE A 19 10.44 -13.34 10.47
N ILE A 20 11.31 -12.33 10.55
CA ILE A 20 12.69 -12.52 11.01
C ILE A 20 12.78 -12.52 12.53
N PHE A 21 12.17 -11.55 13.20
CA PHE A 21 12.33 -11.40 14.65
C PHE A 21 11.35 -12.22 15.47
N SER A 22 10.31 -12.84 14.86
CA SER A 22 9.40 -13.73 15.59
C SER A 22 10.08 -15.02 16.07
N SER A 23 11.20 -15.48 15.48
CA SER A 23 11.86 -16.68 15.99
C SER A 23 12.76 -16.40 17.19
N ASP A 24 13.40 -15.23 17.22
CA ASP A 24 14.46 -14.95 18.19
C ASP A 24 13.99 -14.06 19.35
N HIS A 25 13.14 -13.04 19.09
CA HIS A 25 12.78 -12.03 20.10
C HIS A 25 11.27 -11.78 20.15
N ARG A 26 10.55 -12.62 20.91
CA ARG A 26 9.08 -12.52 21.12
C ARG A 26 8.62 -11.15 21.63
N ARG A 27 9.49 -10.41 22.34
CA ARG A 27 9.23 -9.03 22.83
C ARG A 27 9.34 -7.95 21.74
N LEU A 28 10.15 -8.15 20.68
CA LEU A 28 10.29 -7.21 19.56
C LEU A 28 9.11 -7.29 18.57
N SER A 29 8.37 -8.41 18.54
CA SER A 29 7.11 -8.52 17.79
C SER A 29 5.92 -7.86 18.53
N SER A 30 6.17 -6.76 19.24
CA SER A 30 5.14 -6.01 19.96
C SER A 30 4.47 -4.99 19.03
N LEU A 31 3.15 -4.82 19.16
CA LEU A 31 2.35 -3.82 18.44
C LEU A 31 2.95 -2.41 18.56
N LYS A 32 3.67 -2.12 19.66
CA LYS A 32 4.34 -0.83 19.89
C LYS A 32 5.35 -0.46 18.79
N ILE A 33 6.15 -1.43 18.34
CA ILE A 33 7.16 -1.19 17.29
C ILE A 33 6.50 -0.94 15.94
N HIS A 34 5.36 -1.57 15.67
CA HIS A 34 4.59 -1.31 14.45
C HIS A 34 4.01 0.11 14.46
N TRP A 35 3.52 0.58 15.61
CA TRP A 35 3.07 1.96 15.78
C TRP A 35 4.19 2.98 15.63
N CYS A 36 5.38 2.72 16.21
CA CYS A 36 6.55 3.57 16.00
C CYS A 36 6.96 3.62 14.52
N ALA A 37 6.99 2.47 13.82
CA ALA A 37 7.31 2.41 12.40
C ALA A 37 6.29 3.18 11.54
N ILE A 38 4.98 3.08 11.85
CA ILE A 38 3.94 3.90 11.23
C ILE A 38 4.26 5.39 11.43
N GLY A 39 4.53 5.81 12.67
CA GLY A 39 4.84 7.20 13.00
C GLY A 39 6.04 7.74 12.23
N ILE A 40 7.15 7.00 12.20
CA ILE A 40 8.36 7.38 11.46
C ILE A 40 8.08 7.52 9.96
N VAL A 41 7.36 6.57 9.36
CA VAL A 41 7.02 6.65 7.93
C VAL A 41 6.15 7.86 7.61
N TRP A 42 5.20 8.21 8.47
CA TRP A 42 4.41 9.44 8.31
C TRP A 42 5.27 10.70 8.38
N ILE A 43 6.20 10.77 9.34
CA ILE A 43 7.15 11.89 9.43
C ILE A 43 7.95 12.01 8.13
N VAL A 44 8.45 10.89 7.58
CA VAL A 44 9.16 10.89 6.29
C VAL A 44 8.26 11.35 5.14
N ILE A 45 7.02 10.87 5.07
CA ILE A 45 6.05 11.27 4.02
C ILE A 45 5.79 12.78 4.06
N PHE A 46 5.69 13.39 5.25
CA PHE A 46 5.53 14.84 5.40
C PHE A 46 6.82 15.60 5.15
N ALA A 47 7.98 15.00 5.44
CA ALA A 47 9.27 15.63 5.24
C ALA A 47 9.69 15.68 3.75
N LEU A 48 9.34 14.66 2.96
CA LEU A 48 9.70 14.57 1.54
C LEU A 48 9.24 15.76 0.67
N PRO A 49 8.01 16.30 0.81
CA PRO A 49 7.59 17.47 0.04
C PRO A 49 8.09 18.81 0.60
N LEU A 50 8.66 18.87 1.81
CA LEU A 50 9.13 20.13 2.41
C LEU A 50 10.18 20.86 1.57
N PRO A 51 11.21 20.20 0.99
CA PRO A 51 12.19 20.86 0.14
C PRO A 51 11.52 21.60 -1.04
N ALA A 52 10.54 20.97 -1.69
CA ALA A 52 9.80 21.57 -2.81
C ALA A 52 8.95 22.78 -2.37
N LEU A 53 8.47 22.77 -1.13
CA LEU A 53 7.67 23.86 -0.56
C LEU A 53 8.56 25.03 -0.13
N LEU A 54 9.76 24.76 0.39
CA LEU A 54 10.69 25.81 0.86
C LEU A 54 11.39 26.55 -0.28
N THR A 55 11.71 25.88 -1.39
CA THR A 55 12.47 26.54 -2.48
C THR A 55 11.63 27.39 -3.43
N ASN A 56 10.30 27.49 -3.24
CA ASN A 56 9.40 28.21 -4.16
C ASN A 56 9.58 27.84 -5.64
N ASP A 57 10.06 26.62 -5.92
CA ASP A 57 10.31 26.10 -7.26
C ASP A 57 9.00 25.72 -7.99
N ILE A 58 7.83 26.09 -7.48
CA ILE A 58 6.53 25.74 -8.07
C ILE A 58 5.98 26.98 -8.77
N TYR A 59 6.06 27.00 -10.10
CA TYR A 59 5.47 28.07 -10.90
C TYR A 59 4.07 27.66 -11.34
N PHE A 60 3.09 28.46 -10.94
CA PHE A 60 1.71 28.32 -11.40
C PHE A 60 1.58 29.01 -12.76
N ARG A 61 1.30 28.23 -13.81
CA ARG A 61 0.95 28.75 -15.14
C ARG A 61 -0.53 28.52 -15.36
N GLU A 62 -1.28 29.58 -15.64
CA GLU A 62 -2.72 29.47 -15.91
C GLU A 62 -2.98 28.47 -17.06
N GLY A 63 -3.95 27.57 -16.85
CA GLY A 63 -4.31 26.51 -17.81
C GLY A 63 -3.47 25.23 -17.74
N PHE A 64 -2.40 25.18 -16.93
CA PHE A 64 -1.55 24.00 -16.76
C PHE A 64 -1.43 23.63 -15.27
N LEU A 65 -1.47 22.33 -14.93
CA LEU A 65 -1.16 21.84 -13.58
C LEU A 65 0.23 22.30 -13.15
N CYS A 66 0.44 22.64 -11.87
CA CYS A 66 1.69 23.21 -11.32
C CYS A 66 2.97 22.59 -11.91
N TRP A 67 3.82 23.39 -12.56
CA TRP A 67 5.10 22.93 -13.11
C TRP A 67 6.24 23.28 -12.15
N VAL A 68 7.10 22.29 -11.88
CA VAL A 68 8.44 22.55 -11.35
C VAL A 68 9.34 22.87 -12.55
N PRO A 69 9.95 24.07 -12.65
CA PRO A 69 10.84 24.40 -13.73
C PRO A 69 12.01 23.41 -13.78
N LYS A 70 12.29 22.90 -14.98
CA LYS A 70 13.45 22.04 -15.28
C LYS A 70 14.80 22.59 -14.85
N ARG A 71 14.91 23.89 -14.54
CA ARG A 71 16.15 24.50 -14.04
C ARG A 71 16.63 23.85 -12.73
N ALA A 72 15.75 23.20 -11.98
CA ALA A 72 16.10 22.37 -10.84
C ALA A 72 16.24 20.87 -11.23
N MET A 73 17.22 20.54 -12.09
CA MET A 73 17.53 19.14 -12.46
C MET A 73 17.75 18.26 -11.21
N LEU A 74 18.40 18.80 -10.17
CA LEU A 74 18.62 18.13 -8.90
C LEU A 74 17.30 17.78 -8.18
N HIS A 75 16.31 18.67 -8.24
CA HIS A 75 14.99 18.43 -7.64
C HIS A 75 14.22 17.34 -8.38
N THR A 76 14.33 17.31 -9.71
CA THR A 76 13.74 16.26 -10.56
C THR A 76 14.35 14.89 -10.25
N ILE A 77 15.69 14.83 -10.15
CA ILE A 77 16.43 13.61 -9.78
C ILE A 77 16.05 13.16 -8.36
N TYR A 78 15.99 14.10 -7.41
CA TYR A 78 15.58 13.83 -6.04
C TYR A 78 14.19 13.20 -5.98
N ILE A 79 13.20 13.75 -6.71
CA ILE A 79 11.85 13.19 -6.77
C ILE A 79 11.90 11.76 -7.31
N VAL A 80 12.55 11.52 -8.45
CA VAL A 80 12.59 10.18 -9.07
C VAL A 80 13.23 9.15 -8.15
N ILE A 81 14.31 9.52 -7.46
CA ILE A 81 15.02 8.63 -6.54
C ILE A 81 14.21 8.39 -5.28
N ALA A 82 13.89 9.45 -4.53
CA ALA A 82 13.29 9.34 -3.21
C ALA A 82 11.83 8.86 -3.27
N TYR A 83 11.06 9.24 -4.30
CA TYR A 83 9.62 8.98 -4.33
C TYR A 83 9.29 7.61 -4.92
N TYR A 84 10.20 7.04 -5.72
CA TYR A 84 9.91 5.84 -6.49
C TYR A 84 11.03 4.83 -6.49
N THR A 85 12.25 5.21 -6.89
CA THR A 85 13.35 4.24 -7.06
C THR A 85 13.74 3.59 -5.74
N LEU A 86 14.05 4.40 -4.73
CA LEU A 86 14.48 3.93 -3.41
C LEU A 86 13.42 3.05 -2.72
N PRO A 87 12.16 3.48 -2.56
CA PRO A 87 11.17 2.64 -1.90
C PRO A 87 10.82 1.38 -2.71
N THR A 88 10.86 1.44 -4.04
CA THR A 88 10.66 0.24 -4.89
C THR A 88 11.76 -0.78 -4.69
N VAL A 89 13.02 -0.34 -4.74
CA VAL A 89 14.17 -1.24 -4.52
C VAL A 89 14.10 -1.86 -3.13
N LEU A 90 13.77 -1.07 -2.09
CA LEU A 90 13.61 -1.61 -0.74
C LEU A 90 12.50 -2.67 -0.66
N ILE A 91 11.34 -2.44 -1.29
CA ILE A 91 10.26 -3.42 -1.35
C ILE A 91 10.72 -4.73 -2.00
N ILE A 92 11.42 -4.64 -3.15
CA ILE A 92 11.92 -5.81 -3.88
C ILE A 92 12.98 -6.56 -3.06
N VAL A 93 13.94 -5.85 -2.44
CA VAL A 93 14.98 -6.45 -1.60
C VAL A 93 14.37 -7.18 -0.42
N ILE A 94 13.45 -6.52 0.31
CA ILE A 94 12.75 -7.17 1.42
C ILE A 94 11.98 -8.39 0.92
N TYR A 95 11.36 -8.31 -0.26
CA TYR A 95 10.64 -9.43 -0.84
C TYR A 95 11.54 -10.64 -1.09
N VAL A 96 12.70 -10.44 -1.69
CA VAL A 96 13.68 -11.50 -1.93
C VAL A 96 14.14 -12.11 -0.61
N ILE A 97 14.52 -11.29 0.38
CA ILE A 97 14.99 -11.78 1.67
C ILE A 97 13.92 -12.63 2.38
N VAL A 98 12.67 -12.16 2.39
CA VAL A 98 11.55 -12.91 3.01
C VAL A 98 11.36 -14.26 2.32
N ASN A 99 11.38 -14.31 0.98
CA ASN A 99 11.20 -15.56 0.25
C ASN A 99 12.35 -16.55 0.51
N VAL A 100 13.59 -16.08 0.47
CA VAL A 100 14.78 -16.91 0.75
C VAL A 100 14.70 -17.46 2.16
N ARG A 101 14.41 -16.62 3.16
CA ARG A 101 14.32 -17.05 4.56
C ARG A 101 13.19 -18.05 4.76
N MET A 102 12.03 -17.80 4.14
CA MET A 102 10.92 -18.75 4.21
C MET A 102 11.27 -20.10 3.58
N HIS A 103 11.94 -20.13 2.43
CA HIS A 103 12.39 -21.37 1.80
C HIS A 103 13.41 -22.13 2.67
N SER A 104 14.37 -21.43 3.27
CA SER A 104 15.35 -22.02 4.19
C SER A 104 14.69 -22.68 5.40
N THR A 105 13.73 -22.01 6.07
CA THR A 105 12.99 -22.58 7.21
C THR A 105 12.01 -23.70 6.80
N SER A 106 11.72 -23.84 5.50
CA SER A 106 10.87 -24.92 4.96
C SER A 106 11.48 -26.30 5.19
N ASN A 107 12.80 -26.39 5.11
CA ASN A 107 13.51 -27.66 5.24
C ASN A 107 13.53 -28.15 6.70
N GLU A 108 13.20 -27.28 7.66
CA GLU A 108 13.27 -27.57 9.11
C GLU A 108 11.89 -27.68 9.79
N ALA A 109 10.79 -27.30 9.12
CA ALA A 109 9.47 -27.15 9.76
C ALA A 109 8.55 -28.37 9.58
N SER A 110 8.70 -29.37 10.45
CA SER A 110 7.86 -30.58 10.55
C SER A 110 6.51 -30.38 11.28
N ALA A 111 6.21 -29.19 11.82
CA ALA A 111 4.98 -28.93 12.57
C ALA A 111 3.85 -28.32 11.70
N ILE A 112 2.72 -29.03 11.58
CA ILE A 112 1.53 -28.67 10.78
C ILE A 112 1.04 -27.23 11.05
N GLY A 113 1.04 -26.78 12.32
CA GLY A 113 0.60 -25.42 12.68
C GLY A 113 1.50 -24.29 12.15
N ARG A 114 2.82 -24.51 12.06
CA ARG A 114 3.76 -23.53 11.49
C ARG A 114 3.60 -23.43 9.98
N ARG A 115 3.28 -24.55 9.32
CA ARG A 115 3.03 -24.61 7.86
C ARG A 115 1.81 -23.78 7.47
N THR A 116 0.68 -23.90 8.17
CA THR A 116 -0.54 -23.13 7.88
C THR A 116 -0.34 -21.62 8.06
N ARG A 117 0.34 -21.21 9.15
CA ARG A 117 0.66 -19.80 9.39
C ARG A 117 1.55 -19.23 8.27
N ARG A 118 2.55 -20.00 7.85
CA ARG A 118 3.47 -19.62 6.77
C ARG A 118 2.76 -19.44 5.43
N VAL A 119 1.90 -20.38 5.03
CA VAL A 119 1.12 -20.28 3.78
C VAL A 119 0.28 -19.00 3.77
N ARG A 120 -0.36 -18.67 4.90
CA ARG A 120 -1.13 -17.42 5.04
C ARG A 120 -0.25 -16.17 4.90
N HIS A 121 0.96 -16.16 5.49
CA HIS A 121 1.88 -15.03 5.33
C HIS A 121 2.36 -14.86 3.89
N LEU A 122 2.68 -15.95 3.18
CA LEU A 122 3.03 -15.91 1.76
C LEU A 122 1.88 -15.43 0.89
N GLU A 123 0.66 -15.86 1.16
CA GLU A 123 -0.53 -15.39 0.45
C GLU A 123 -0.70 -13.87 0.62
N ILE A 124 -0.62 -13.37 1.86
CA ILE A 124 -0.70 -11.93 2.14
C ILE A 124 0.42 -11.16 1.42
N PHE A 125 1.64 -11.69 1.44
CA PHE A 125 2.80 -11.03 0.84
C PHE A 125 2.72 -11.01 -0.69
N ARG A 126 2.25 -12.09 -1.31
CA ARG A 126 1.93 -12.14 -2.74
C ARG A 126 0.88 -11.10 -3.11
N ASN A 127 -0.17 -10.97 -2.29
CA ASN A 127 -1.23 -10.00 -2.54
C ASN A 127 -0.72 -8.56 -2.48
N ILE A 128 0.14 -8.25 -1.50
CA ILE A 128 0.84 -6.95 -1.40
C ILE A 128 1.67 -6.68 -2.66
N MET A 129 2.42 -7.67 -3.15
CA MET A 129 3.23 -7.51 -4.37
C MET A 129 2.40 -7.32 -5.63
N ILE A 130 1.25 -7.98 -5.75
CA ILE A 130 0.32 -7.77 -6.87
C ILE A 130 -0.20 -6.32 -6.83
N SER A 131 -0.69 -5.86 -5.68
CA SER A 131 -1.13 -4.47 -5.49
C SER A 131 -0.02 -3.46 -5.80
N PHE A 132 1.20 -3.72 -5.31
CA PHE A 132 2.36 -2.88 -5.60
C PHE A 132 2.69 -2.86 -7.10
N SER A 133 2.62 -4.00 -7.79
CA SER A 133 2.94 -4.08 -9.23
C SER A 133 1.96 -3.28 -10.09
N ILE A 134 0.65 -3.36 -9.78
CA ILE A 134 -0.38 -2.54 -10.43
C ILE A 134 -0.07 -1.05 -10.24
N TYR A 135 0.30 -0.67 -9.02
CA TYR A 135 0.63 0.72 -8.69
C TYR A 135 1.91 1.20 -9.39
N PHE A 136 2.94 0.34 -9.42
CA PHE A 136 4.21 0.61 -10.06
C PHE A 136 4.01 0.85 -11.55
N LEU A 137 3.32 -0.05 -12.25
CA LEU A 137 3.00 0.07 -13.67
C LEU A 137 2.19 1.32 -13.97
N GLY A 138 1.23 1.66 -13.11
CA GLY A 138 0.45 2.90 -13.22
C GLY A 138 1.29 4.17 -13.20
N GLY A 139 2.45 4.16 -12.53
CA GLY A 139 3.39 5.29 -12.45
C GLY A 139 4.37 5.41 -13.63
N VAL A 140 4.47 4.39 -14.50
CA VAL A 140 5.46 4.36 -15.60
C VAL A 140 5.29 5.53 -16.59
N PRO A 141 4.08 5.91 -17.05
CA PRO A 141 3.95 7.02 -17.99
C PRO A 141 4.40 8.36 -17.39
N TYR A 142 4.15 8.57 -16.09
CA TYR A 142 4.64 9.75 -15.37
C TYR A 142 6.17 9.77 -15.28
N MET A 143 6.80 8.62 -15.07
CA MET A 143 8.27 8.52 -15.09
C MET A 143 8.87 8.78 -16.46
N LEU A 144 8.25 8.23 -17.51
CA LEU A 144 8.66 8.51 -18.88
C LEU A 144 8.52 10.00 -19.21
N PHE A 145 7.47 10.67 -18.72
CA PHE A 145 7.35 12.12 -18.85
C PHE A 145 8.50 12.87 -18.16
N MET A 146 8.89 12.48 -16.94
CA MET A 146 9.98 13.15 -16.22
C MET A 146 11.32 13.08 -16.98
N ILE A 147 11.53 12.02 -17.78
CA ILE A 147 12.75 11.81 -18.57
C ILE A 147 12.64 12.46 -19.96
N THR A 148 11.55 12.21 -20.68
CA THR A 148 11.39 12.58 -22.10
C THR A 148 10.74 13.95 -22.31
N ASN A 149 9.99 14.43 -21.32
CA ASN A 149 9.24 15.68 -21.32
C ASN A 149 8.18 15.81 -22.42
N VAL A 150 7.65 14.69 -22.92
CA VAL A 150 6.55 14.69 -23.88
C VAL A 150 5.23 14.98 -23.15
N GLU A 151 4.57 16.09 -23.47
CA GLU A 151 3.33 16.52 -22.80
C GLU A 151 2.21 15.46 -22.82
N LEU A 152 2.12 14.66 -23.88
CA LEU A 152 1.18 13.54 -23.96
C LEU A 152 1.36 12.55 -22.78
N LEU A 153 2.61 12.25 -22.42
CA LEU A 153 2.95 11.32 -21.33
C LEU A 153 2.61 11.89 -19.95
N TYR A 154 2.58 13.22 -19.81
CA TYR A 154 2.14 13.86 -18.58
C TYR A 154 0.66 13.57 -18.31
N THR A 155 -0.21 13.87 -19.28
CA THR A 155 -1.65 13.66 -19.16
C THR A 155 -1.98 12.18 -19.01
N MET A 156 -1.31 11.32 -19.81
CA MET A 156 -1.40 9.86 -19.65
C MET A 156 -0.93 9.41 -18.25
N GLY A 157 0.12 10.01 -17.69
CA GLY A 157 0.61 9.72 -16.36
C GLY A 157 -0.41 10.01 -15.26
N VAL A 158 -1.06 11.18 -15.29
CA VAL A 158 -2.09 11.56 -14.31
C VAL A 158 -3.28 10.61 -14.37
N ILE A 159 -3.76 10.29 -15.58
CA ILE A 159 -4.88 9.36 -15.79
C ILE A 159 -4.48 7.96 -15.33
N SER A 160 -3.31 7.48 -15.75
CA SER A 160 -2.79 6.14 -15.43
C SER A 160 -2.67 5.92 -13.91
N VAL A 161 -2.17 6.90 -13.15
CA VAL A 161 -2.09 6.81 -11.68
C VAL A 161 -3.49 6.69 -11.06
N THR A 162 -4.45 7.46 -11.53
CA THR A 162 -5.83 7.44 -11.01
C THR A 162 -6.53 6.11 -11.31
N VAL A 163 -6.37 5.61 -12.52
CA VAL A 163 -6.88 4.29 -12.92
C VAL A 163 -6.20 3.20 -12.10
N ALA A 164 -4.87 3.24 -11.95
CA ALA A 164 -4.13 2.25 -11.17
C ALA A 164 -4.55 2.20 -9.70
N ILE A 165 -4.82 3.34 -9.06
CA ILE A 165 -5.38 3.38 -7.70
C ILE A 165 -6.72 2.64 -7.66
N THR A 166 -7.62 2.94 -8.60
CA THR A 166 -8.95 2.34 -8.64
C THR A 166 -8.86 0.82 -8.87
N THR A 167 -8.06 0.40 -9.85
CA THR A 167 -7.80 -1.00 -10.16
C THR A 167 -7.16 -1.73 -8.98
N GLU A 168 -6.20 -1.13 -8.30
CA GLU A 168 -5.58 -1.71 -7.11
C GLU A 168 -6.60 -1.97 -6.01
N LYS A 169 -7.52 -1.03 -5.73
CA LYS A 169 -8.55 -1.22 -4.70
C LYS A 169 -9.53 -2.33 -5.07
N LEU A 170 -9.93 -2.41 -6.34
CA LEU A 170 -10.77 -3.50 -6.85
C LEU A 170 -10.08 -4.86 -6.74
N CYS A 171 -8.80 -4.93 -7.14
CA CYS A 171 -7.97 -6.11 -6.99
C CYS A 171 -7.80 -6.49 -5.52
N ALA A 172 -7.59 -5.53 -4.62
CA ALA A 172 -7.45 -5.79 -3.18
C ALA A 172 -8.73 -6.41 -2.60
N ILE A 173 -9.91 -5.91 -2.97
CA ILE A 173 -11.20 -6.51 -2.56
C ILE A 173 -11.34 -7.93 -3.10
N TYR A 174 -10.94 -8.17 -4.37
CA TYR A 174 -11.03 -9.48 -5.00
C TYR A 174 -10.02 -10.49 -4.45
N ILE A 175 -8.84 -10.05 -4.04
CA ILE A 175 -7.74 -10.93 -3.64
C ILE A 175 -7.80 -11.22 -2.13
N HIS A 176 -8.11 -10.22 -1.29
CA HIS A 176 -8.10 -10.39 0.16
C HIS A 176 -9.36 -11.09 0.66
N ARG A 177 -9.21 -12.37 1.05
CA ARG A 177 -10.30 -13.17 1.64
C ARG A 177 -10.94 -12.51 2.86
N GLU A 178 -10.14 -11.89 3.73
CA GLU A 178 -10.62 -11.21 4.95
C GLU A 178 -11.45 -9.97 4.62
N ILE A 179 -11.01 -9.16 3.66
CA ILE A 179 -11.74 -7.97 3.19
C ILE A 179 -13.05 -8.41 2.55
N ARG A 180 -13.02 -9.43 1.68
CA ARG A 180 -14.22 -9.98 1.06
C ARG A 180 -15.22 -10.49 2.10
N ALA A 181 -14.75 -11.16 3.16
CA ALA A 181 -15.60 -11.64 4.24
C ALA A 181 -16.22 -10.47 5.04
N ALA A 182 -15.44 -9.42 5.33
CA ALA A 182 -15.92 -8.21 5.99
C ALA A 182 -16.97 -7.49 5.13
N VAL A 183 -16.69 -7.27 3.84
CA VAL A 183 -17.61 -6.65 2.88
C VAL A 183 -18.90 -7.46 2.77
N LYS A 184 -18.82 -8.79 2.64
CA LYS A 184 -20.00 -9.66 2.62
C LYS A 184 -20.82 -9.54 3.90
N LYS A 185 -20.17 -9.49 5.07
CA LYS A 185 -20.84 -9.30 6.36
C LYS A 185 -21.59 -7.96 6.43
N THR A 186 -20.95 -6.86 6.01
CA THR A 186 -21.57 -5.53 5.99
C THR A 186 -22.76 -5.45 5.02
N ILE A 187 -22.62 -6.04 3.83
CA ILE A 187 -23.70 -6.06 2.82
C ILE A 187 -24.87 -6.95 3.28
N CYS A 188 -24.59 -8.13 3.84
CA CYS A 188 -25.61 -9.02 4.37
C CYS A 188 -26.33 -8.40 5.59
N GLN A 189 -25.62 -7.72 6.49
CA GLN A 189 -26.23 -7.03 7.63
C GLN A 189 -27.12 -5.85 7.20
N ARG A 190 -26.71 -5.08 6.18
CA ARG A 190 -27.56 -4.03 5.59
C ARG A 190 -28.84 -4.57 4.94
N ARG A 191 -28.82 -5.80 4.40
CA ARG A 191 -30.04 -6.44 3.85
C ARG A 191 -31.02 -6.94 4.91
N ILE A 192 -30.59 -7.15 6.16
CA ILE A 192 -31.43 -7.73 7.24
C ILE A 192 -32.13 -6.64 8.07
N GLN A 193 -31.79 -5.36 7.91
CA GLN A 193 -32.43 -4.23 8.60
C GLN A 193 -33.79 -3.80 8.00
N VAL A 194 -34.54 -4.73 7.41
CA VAL A 194 -35.96 -4.52 7.07
C VAL A 194 -36.77 -5.51 7.91
N MET A 195 -37.00 -5.16 9.17
CA MET A 195 -37.84 -5.93 10.10
C MET A 195 -39.28 -5.39 9.97
N PRO A 196 -40.31 -6.25 9.77
CA PRO A 196 -41.68 -5.79 9.65
C PRO A 196 -42.15 -5.15 10.97
N LEU A 197 -42.75 -3.96 10.86
CA LEU A 197 -43.41 -3.27 11.96
C LEU A 197 -44.48 -4.20 12.56
N GLY A 198 -44.27 -4.64 13.80
CA GLY A 198 -45.15 -5.56 14.49
C GLY A 198 -46.59 -5.03 14.53
N ARG A 199 -47.50 -5.80 13.96
CA ARG A 199 -48.95 -5.63 14.04
C ARG A 199 -49.37 -5.80 15.51
N ASN A 200 -49.75 -4.72 16.18
CA ASN A 200 -50.45 -4.77 17.47
C ASN A 200 -51.79 -5.48 17.27
N VAL A 201 -51.87 -6.77 17.61
CA VAL A 201 -53.14 -7.45 17.84
C VAL A 201 -53.36 -7.43 19.35
N ALA A 202 -54.25 -6.55 19.78
CA ALA A 202 -54.76 -6.51 21.14
C ALA A 202 -55.54 -7.80 21.43
N THR A 203 -54.98 -8.65 22.28
CA THR A 203 -55.75 -9.65 23.03
C THR A 203 -56.04 -9.05 24.41
N ILE A 204 -57.22 -8.45 24.55
CA ILE A 204 -57.86 -8.26 25.86
C ILE A 204 -58.71 -9.50 26.10
N HIS A 205 -58.30 -10.33 27.06
CA HIS A 205 -59.09 -11.40 27.65
C HIS A 205 -59.86 -10.84 28.85
N GLY A 206 -61.10 -11.30 29.02
CA GLY A 206 -61.80 -11.33 30.32
C GLY A 206 -62.69 -10.14 30.59
#